data_AF-A0A3B8HGS6-F1
#
_entry.id   AF-A0A3B8HGS6-F1
#
_cell.length_a   1.000
_cell.length_b   1.000
_cell.length_c   1.000
_cell.angle_alpha   90.00
_cell.angle_beta   90.00
_cell.angle_gamma   90.00
#
_symmetry.space_group_name_H-M   'P 1'
#
loop_
_entity.id
_entity.type
_entity.pdbx_description
1 polymer ?
#
loop_
_entity_poly.entity_id
_entity_poly.type
_entity_poly.pdbx_seq_one_letter_code
_entity_poly.pdbx_strand_id
1 'polypeptide(L)'
;MKKALLVCGALMLVVVSAFFGLYDMAAQAASEESSTAKEGAKVQPGGAKGTLTIDGKTIEMTNAYAFVDQKDKRKPVLLLISDRAVPAEQWKNESDLDDFRRSKPFVYVCFWLDKDREDFRREHFVERFPVSTMGIFNLKLRPSPPNTFVGIVVKDGNQVSFSAVLKQ
;
A
#
# COMPACT_ATOMS: atom_id res chain seq x y z
N MET A 1 6.44 -53.05 -45.78
CA MET A 1 6.79 -51.64 -46.07
C MET A 1 6.05 -50.75 -45.09
N LYS A 2 6.66 -49.65 -44.58
CA LYS A 2 6.21 -48.86 -43.39
C LYS A 2 6.37 -49.71 -42.09
N LYS A 3 6.96 -49.31 -40.95
CA LYS A 3 7.21 -48.03 -40.22
C LYS A 3 5.92 -47.29 -39.83
N ALA A 4 5.58 -46.90 -38.60
CA ALA A 4 6.04 -47.15 -37.21
C ALA A 4 4.85 -46.70 -36.28
N LEU A 5 4.82 -46.65 -34.93
CA LEU A 5 5.74 -46.88 -33.79
C LEU A 5 4.85 -47.19 -32.53
N LEU A 6 5.26 -48.00 -31.53
CA LEU A 6 5.63 -47.60 -30.13
C LEU A 6 4.95 -46.32 -29.56
N VAL A 7 4.52 -46.20 -28.28
CA VAL A 7 4.85 -46.91 -27.00
C VAL A 7 3.61 -47.12 -26.10
N CYS A 8 3.71 -48.04 -25.14
CA CYS A 8 2.78 -48.37 -24.04
C CYS A 8 2.36 -47.19 -23.11
N GLY A 9 1.28 -47.41 -22.34
CA GLY A 9 0.86 -46.51 -21.25
C GLY A 9 -0.34 -47.01 -20.43
N ALA A 10 -0.23 -48.17 -19.77
CA ALA A 10 -1.30 -48.77 -18.99
C ALA A 10 -0.91 -48.98 -17.51
N LEU A 11 -1.72 -48.43 -16.59
CA LEU A 11 -1.67 -48.71 -15.14
C LEU A 11 -3.07 -48.38 -14.56
N MET A 12 -3.93 -49.38 -14.36
CA MET A 12 -4.12 -50.17 -13.12
C MET A 12 -4.81 -49.41 -11.97
N LEU A 13 -5.98 -49.93 -11.61
CA LEU A 13 -6.70 -49.70 -10.36
C LEU A 13 -6.39 -50.84 -9.40
N VAL A 14 -5.97 -50.55 -8.15
CA VAL A 14 -5.83 -51.43 -6.95
C VAL A 14 -4.97 -50.69 -5.90
N VAL A 15 -5.08 -50.83 -4.57
CA VAL A 15 -6.22 -51.10 -3.66
C VAL A 15 -5.72 -50.90 -2.21
N VAL A 16 -6.57 -50.49 -1.24
CA VAL A 16 -6.36 -50.58 0.24
C VAL A 16 -5.13 -49.83 0.82
N SER A 17 -5.28 -48.98 1.84
CA SER A 17 -5.07 -49.41 3.24
C SER A 17 -5.65 -48.42 4.25
N ALA A 18 -6.43 -48.91 5.20
CA ALA A 18 -6.73 -48.22 6.45
C ALA A 18 -5.73 -48.69 7.51
N PHE A 19 -5.07 -47.76 8.20
CA PHE A 19 -4.23 -48.08 9.36
C PHE A 19 -4.44 -47.07 10.49
N PHE A 20 -4.31 -47.59 11.71
CA PHE A 20 -4.58 -46.96 13.00
C PHE A 20 -3.97 -45.57 13.20
N GLY A 21 -4.70 -44.69 13.89
CA GLY A 21 -4.18 -43.45 14.46
C GLY A 21 -5.24 -42.66 15.22
N LEU A 22 -5.37 -42.88 16.53
CA LEU A 22 -6.04 -41.92 17.41
C LEU A 22 -5.11 -40.71 17.58
N TYR A 23 -5.56 -39.53 17.16
CA TYR A 23 -5.11 -38.26 17.72
C TYR A 23 -6.24 -37.22 17.65
N ASP A 24 -6.27 -36.33 18.64
CA ASP A 24 -7.38 -35.47 19.04
C ASP A 24 -8.27 -34.84 17.95
N MET A 25 -9.57 -35.13 18.04
CA MET A 25 -10.63 -34.30 17.49
C MET A 25 -10.91 -33.09 18.42
N ALA A 26 -9.85 -32.31 18.74
CA ALA A 26 -9.89 -31.23 19.71
C ALA A 26 -9.00 -30.01 19.33
N ALA A 27 -8.93 -29.67 18.04
CA ALA A 27 -8.16 -28.50 17.55
C ALA A 27 -8.94 -27.53 16.63
N GLN A 28 -10.18 -27.83 16.26
CA GLN A 28 -10.98 -27.02 15.32
C GLN A 28 -11.67 -25.82 16.01
N ALA A 29 -10.94 -25.04 16.80
CA ALA A 29 -11.50 -24.01 17.68
C ALA A 29 -10.61 -22.75 17.86
N ALA A 30 -9.72 -22.43 16.91
CA ALA A 30 -8.86 -21.24 16.99
C ALA A 30 -8.32 -20.74 15.62
N SER A 31 -9.19 -20.28 14.71
CA SER A 31 -8.74 -19.55 13.50
C SER A 31 -9.76 -18.59 12.84
N GLU A 32 -10.97 -18.41 13.41
CA GLU A 32 -11.96 -17.43 12.92
C GLU A 32 -11.96 -16.12 13.72
N GLU A 33 -10.79 -15.59 14.08
CA GLU A 33 -10.66 -14.24 14.61
C GLU A 33 -9.81 -13.34 13.69
N SER A 34 -10.26 -12.08 13.54
CA SER A 34 -9.55 -11.00 12.86
C SER A 34 -9.30 -11.13 11.34
N SER A 35 -10.36 -11.33 10.56
CA SER A 35 -10.39 -10.92 9.13
C SER A 35 -11.60 -10.06 8.76
N THR A 36 -12.18 -9.35 9.74
CA THR A 36 -13.00 -8.15 9.46
C THR A 36 -12.09 -6.96 9.14
N ALA A 37 -11.26 -7.11 8.11
CA ALA A 37 -10.44 -6.05 7.52
C ALA A 37 -11.36 -4.98 6.92
N LYS A 38 -11.81 -4.06 7.79
CA LYS A 38 -12.86 -3.06 7.55
C LYS A 38 -12.61 -2.31 6.25
N GLU A 39 -13.38 -2.65 5.22
CA GLU A 39 -13.15 -2.19 3.85
C GLU A 39 -13.00 -0.66 3.84
N GLY A 40 -11.82 -0.20 3.38
CA GLY A 40 -11.25 1.09 3.77
C GLY A 40 -12.26 2.23 3.67
N ALA A 41 -12.66 2.77 4.82
CA ALA A 41 -13.84 3.61 4.98
C ALA A 41 -13.85 4.75 3.95
N LYS A 42 -15.04 5.10 3.43
CA LYS A 42 -15.19 6.14 2.40
C LYS A 42 -14.68 7.49 2.92
N VAL A 43 -13.49 7.89 2.47
CA VAL A 43 -12.88 9.18 2.79
C VAL A 43 -13.27 10.20 1.72
N GLN A 44 -13.56 11.42 2.15
CA GLN A 44 -13.78 12.57 1.27
C GLN A 44 -12.52 12.89 0.43
N PRO A 45 -12.67 13.41 -0.81
CA PRO A 45 -11.54 13.87 -1.61
C PRO A 45 -10.68 14.90 -0.86
N GLY A 46 -9.35 14.76 -0.95
CA GLY A 46 -8.38 15.55 -0.18
C GLY A 46 -8.10 15.01 1.24
N GLY A 47 -8.82 13.98 1.67
CA GLY A 47 -8.77 13.47 3.05
C GLY A 47 -7.97 12.17 3.21
N ALA A 48 -7.47 11.98 4.43
CA ALA A 48 -7.04 10.70 4.97
C ALA A 48 -7.82 10.38 6.26
N LYS A 49 -7.85 9.11 6.66
CA LYS A 49 -8.42 8.65 7.92
C LYS A 49 -7.72 7.40 8.44
N GLY A 50 -7.15 7.52 9.64
CA GLY A 50 -6.48 6.45 10.36
C GLY A 50 -5.24 6.96 11.08
N THR A 51 -4.46 6.05 11.64
CA THR A 51 -3.19 6.36 12.32
C THR A 51 -2.03 5.59 11.70
N LEU A 52 -0.82 6.13 11.87
CA LEU A 52 0.43 5.40 11.62
C LEU A 52 1.32 5.51 12.86
N THR A 53 1.89 4.39 13.29
CA THR A 53 2.91 4.37 14.34
C THR A 53 4.29 4.36 13.70
N ILE A 54 5.05 5.44 13.88
CA ILE A 54 6.35 5.70 13.26
C ILE A 54 7.30 6.15 14.37
N ASP A 55 8.50 5.55 14.47
CA ASP A 55 9.49 5.84 15.52
C ASP A 55 8.91 5.87 16.95
N GLY A 56 7.96 4.96 17.23
CA GLY A 56 7.26 4.85 18.51
C GLY A 56 6.15 5.90 18.75
N LYS A 57 5.98 6.86 17.84
CA LYS A 57 4.90 7.87 17.88
C LYS A 57 3.72 7.42 17.03
N THR A 58 2.52 7.45 17.59
CA THR A 58 1.27 7.26 16.83
C THR A 58 0.75 8.62 16.37
N ILE A 59 0.64 8.83 15.07
CA ILE A 59 0.16 10.07 14.45
C ILE A 59 -1.17 9.80 13.73
N GLU A 60 -2.17 10.67 13.92
CA GLU A 60 -3.39 10.66 13.11
C GLU A 60 -3.12 11.31 11.75
N MET A 61 -3.48 10.62 10.67
CA MET A 61 -3.27 11.08 9.30
C MET A 61 -4.61 11.51 8.70
N THR A 62 -4.72 12.80 8.38
CA THR A 62 -6.00 13.48 8.17
C THR A 62 -6.18 14.05 6.76
N ASN A 63 -5.09 14.31 6.04
CA ASN A 63 -5.09 14.93 4.71
C ASN A 63 -4.36 14.04 3.67
N ALA A 64 -4.75 14.13 2.39
CA ALA A 64 -4.13 13.41 1.29
C ALA A 64 -4.13 14.22 -0.02
N TYR A 65 -2.98 14.28 -0.69
CA TYR A 65 -2.73 15.12 -1.87
C TYR A 65 -2.02 14.35 -2.97
N ALA A 66 -2.25 14.73 -4.23
CA ALA A 66 -1.51 14.21 -5.37
C ALA A 66 -1.14 15.34 -6.34
N PHE A 67 0.15 15.44 -6.68
CA PHE A 67 0.68 16.43 -7.63
C PHE A 67 1.79 15.81 -8.49
N VAL A 68 1.98 16.29 -9.71
CA VAL A 68 3.05 15.82 -10.61
C VAL A 68 4.34 16.56 -10.30
N ASP A 69 5.47 15.85 -10.18
CA ASP A 69 6.77 16.50 -10.20
C ASP A 69 7.11 16.97 -11.62
N GLN A 70 7.15 18.28 -11.81
CA GLN A 70 7.42 18.91 -13.11
C GLN A 70 8.91 19.03 -13.44
N LYS A 71 9.81 18.72 -12.50
CA LYS A 71 11.27 18.85 -12.59
C LYS A 71 11.96 17.51 -12.87
N ASP A 72 11.45 16.40 -12.34
CA ASP A 72 11.87 15.04 -12.71
C ASP A 72 11.42 14.71 -14.15
N LYS A 73 12.35 14.16 -14.94
CA LYS A 73 12.10 13.79 -16.35
C LYS A 73 11.02 12.71 -16.51
N ARG A 74 10.77 11.90 -15.48
CA ARG A 74 9.76 10.83 -15.46
C ARG A 74 8.34 11.34 -15.20
N LYS A 75 8.19 12.61 -14.77
CA LYS A 75 6.92 13.21 -14.35
C LYS A 75 6.11 12.34 -13.36
N PRO A 76 6.75 11.84 -12.27
CA PRO A 76 6.06 11.00 -11.30
C PRO A 76 4.97 11.78 -10.56
N VAL A 77 3.94 11.06 -10.08
CA VAL A 77 2.97 11.64 -9.15
C VAL A 77 3.49 11.45 -7.73
N LEU A 78 3.64 12.54 -6.98
CA LEU A 78 3.87 12.50 -5.55
C LEU A 78 2.51 12.39 -4.85
N LEU A 79 2.24 11.20 -4.31
CA LEU A 79 1.09 10.92 -3.46
C LEU A 79 1.51 11.12 -2.00
N LEU A 80 1.01 12.20 -1.39
CA LEU A 80 1.35 12.64 -0.04
C LEU A 80 0.18 12.41 0.91
N ILE A 81 0.45 11.89 2.10
CA ILE A 81 -0.54 11.71 3.18
C ILE A 81 0.05 12.33 4.45
N SER A 82 -0.68 13.24 5.12
CA SER A 82 -0.13 14.11 6.17
C SER A 82 -1.00 14.26 7.43
N ASP A 83 -0.34 14.65 8.53
CA ASP A 83 -0.96 14.97 9.83
C ASP A 83 -1.90 16.19 9.77
N ARG A 84 -1.56 17.16 8.92
CA ARG A 84 -2.24 18.45 8.78
C ARG A 84 -2.42 18.84 7.32
N ALA A 85 -3.19 19.91 7.11
CA ALA A 85 -3.34 20.54 5.81
C ALA A 85 -2.06 21.29 5.39
N VAL A 86 -1.67 21.15 4.13
CA VAL A 86 -0.48 21.79 3.52
C VAL A 86 -0.83 22.42 2.16
N PRO A 87 -0.10 23.45 1.68
CA PRO A 87 -0.42 24.16 0.43
C PRO A 87 -0.01 23.38 -0.83
N ALA A 88 -0.27 22.07 -0.88
CA ALA A 88 0.12 21.18 -1.98
C ALA A 88 -0.50 21.57 -3.34
N GLU A 89 -1.60 22.33 -3.36
CA GLU A 89 -2.18 22.90 -4.58
C GLU A 89 -1.28 23.96 -5.26
N GLN A 90 -0.26 24.46 -4.54
CA GLN A 90 0.72 25.43 -5.05
C GLN A 90 2.03 24.76 -5.46
N TRP A 91 2.21 23.47 -5.14
CA TRP A 91 3.45 22.72 -5.38
C TRP A 91 3.48 22.13 -6.78
N LYS A 92 4.67 22.14 -7.38
CA LYS A 92 4.97 21.75 -8.76
C LYS A 92 6.08 20.70 -8.82
N ASN A 93 6.82 20.48 -7.74
CA ASN A 93 7.91 19.52 -7.65
C ASN A 93 8.27 19.19 -6.19
N GLU A 94 9.05 18.14 -5.99
CA GLU A 94 9.56 17.67 -4.70
C GLU A 94 10.24 18.79 -3.89
N SER A 95 10.93 19.74 -4.54
CA SER A 95 11.60 20.83 -3.82
C SER A 95 10.62 21.78 -3.11
N ASP A 96 9.37 21.92 -3.57
CA ASP A 96 8.36 22.78 -2.92
C ASP A 96 7.85 22.16 -1.61
N LEU A 97 7.62 20.83 -1.62
CA LEU A 97 7.38 20.02 -0.42
C LEU A 97 8.55 20.16 0.55
N ASP A 98 9.77 20.09 0.02
CA ASP A 98 11.01 20.06 0.81
C ASP A 98 11.33 21.42 1.46
N ASP A 99 11.04 22.55 0.80
CA ASP A 99 11.14 23.90 1.35
C ASP A 99 10.01 24.22 2.34
N PHE A 100 8.78 23.74 2.09
CA PHE A 100 7.71 23.83 3.08
C PHE A 100 8.05 23.02 4.34
N ARG A 101 8.56 21.79 4.19
CA ARG A 101 9.02 20.92 5.27
C ARG A 101 10.15 21.55 6.09
N ARG A 102 11.12 22.22 5.44
CA ARG A 102 12.19 22.98 6.10
C ARG A 102 11.66 24.15 6.94
N SER A 103 10.72 24.92 6.40
CA SER A 103 10.20 26.13 7.04
C SER A 103 9.08 25.88 8.06
N LYS A 104 8.31 24.80 7.88
CA LYS A 104 7.16 24.39 8.70
C LYS A 104 7.10 22.86 8.83
N PRO A 105 7.94 22.24 9.69
CA PRO A 105 7.98 20.79 9.86
C PRO A 105 6.61 20.16 10.16
N PHE A 106 6.26 19.11 9.41
CA PHE A 106 4.98 18.42 9.49
C PHE A 106 5.15 16.93 9.19
N VAL A 107 4.27 16.08 9.74
CA VAL A 107 4.39 14.63 9.56
C VAL A 107 3.72 14.20 8.26
N TYR A 108 4.45 13.42 7.45
CA TYR A 108 3.92 12.84 6.21
C TYR A 108 4.53 11.48 5.89
N VAL A 109 3.82 10.75 5.02
CA VAL A 109 4.36 9.70 4.16
C VAL A 109 4.14 10.12 2.70
N CYS A 110 5.15 9.95 1.86
CA CYS A 110 5.12 10.29 0.44
C CYS A 110 5.50 9.07 -0.42
N PHE A 111 4.78 8.87 -1.51
CA PHE A 111 5.02 7.83 -2.51
C PHE A 111 5.20 8.48 -3.88
N TRP A 112 6.27 8.15 -4.59
CA TRP A 112 6.47 8.58 -5.97
C TRP A 112 5.96 7.47 -6.88
N LEU A 113 4.84 7.73 -7.55
CA LEU A 113 4.18 6.82 -8.47
C LEU A 113 4.63 7.08 -9.90
N ASP A 114 4.80 6.02 -10.68
CA ASP A 114 5.03 6.13 -12.12
C ASP A 114 3.72 6.25 -12.94
N LYS A 115 3.84 6.18 -14.27
CA LYS A 115 2.72 6.25 -15.22
C LYS A 115 1.69 5.11 -15.07
N ASP A 116 2.13 3.95 -14.56
CA ASP A 116 1.31 2.75 -14.39
C ASP A 116 0.70 2.70 -12.98
N ARG A 117 1.01 3.72 -12.16
CA ARG A 117 0.63 3.94 -10.75
C ARG A 117 1.38 3.07 -9.73
N GLU A 118 2.44 2.39 -10.13
CA GLU A 118 3.31 1.65 -9.22
C GLU A 118 4.28 2.59 -8.50
N ASP A 119 4.58 2.32 -7.22
CA ASP A 119 5.43 3.19 -6.41
C ASP A 119 6.90 2.74 -6.42
N PHE A 120 7.80 3.65 -6.80
CA PHE A 120 9.24 3.38 -6.93
C PHE A 120 10.11 4.06 -5.86
N ARG A 121 9.53 4.95 -5.04
CA ARG A 121 10.18 5.58 -3.88
C ARG A 121 9.14 5.79 -2.79
N ARG A 122 9.54 5.52 -1.54
CA ARG A 122 8.77 5.75 -0.32
C ARG A 122 9.60 6.59 0.64
N GLU A 123 9.02 7.62 1.21
CA GLU A 123 9.66 8.47 2.21
C GLU A 123 8.67 8.79 3.32
N HIS A 124 9.18 9.06 4.53
CA HIS A 124 8.41 9.70 5.57
C HIS A 124 9.26 10.71 6.36
N PHE A 125 8.57 11.59 7.08
CA PHE A 125 9.18 12.54 8.01
C PHE A 125 8.43 12.54 9.33
N VAL A 126 9.12 12.27 10.44
CA VAL A 126 8.63 12.44 11.81
C VAL A 126 9.70 13.15 12.64
N GLU A 127 9.61 14.47 12.72
CA GLU A 127 10.42 15.37 13.56
C GLU A 127 11.97 15.29 13.39
N ARG A 128 12.45 14.48 12.45
CA ARG A 128 13.87 14.22 12.15
C ARG A 128 14.11 14.27 10.65
N PHE A 129 15.38 14.18 10.22
CA PHE A 129 15.73 14.14 8.79
C PHE A 129 14.89 13.10 8.04
N PRO A 130 14.35 13.41 6.84
CA PRO A 130 13.44 12.51 6.12
C PRO A 130 14.13 11.19 5.80
N VAL A 131 13.46 10.08 6.09
CA VAL A 131 14.03 8.75 5.90
C VAL A 131 13.43 8.15 4.64
N SER A 132 14.31 7.84 3.67
CA SER A 132 13.94 7.00 2.53
C SER A 132 13.69 5.58 3.03
N THR A 133 12.48 5.08 2.84
CA THR A 133 11.98 3.87 3.52
C THR A 133 11.37 2.87 2.56
N MET A 134 12.19 2.37 1.64
CA MET A 134 11.89 1.14 0.89
C MET A 134 11.52 0.02 1.86
N GLY A 135 10.29 -0.51 1.75
CA GLY A 135 9.80 -1.63 2.53
C GLY A 135 8.99 -1.32 3.80
N ILE A 136 9.09 -0.12 4.41
CA ILE A 136 8.44 0.14 5.71
C ILE A 136 6.92 0.41 5.60
N PHE A 137 6.48 1.03 4.51
CA PHE A 137 5.06 1.24 4.22
C PHE A 137 4.64 0.34 3.05
N ASN A 138 3.43 -0.22 3.14
CA ASN A 138 2.77 -0.92 2.04
C ASN A 138 1.62 -0.05 1.52
N LEU A 139 1.71 0.40 0.27
CA LEU A 139 0.66 1.13 -0.42
C LEU A 139 -0.26 0.15 -1.15
N LYS A 140 -1.57 0.30 -0.99
CA LYS A 140 -2.59 -0.45 -1.74
C LYS A 140 -3.56 0.54 -2.40
N LEU A 141 -3.38 0.77 -3.69
CA LEU A 141 -4.33 1.55 -4.49
C LEU A 141 -5.59 0.72 -4.79
N ARG A 142 -6.74 1.40 -4.85
CA ARG A 142 -8.03 0.83 -5.23
C ARG A 142 -8.49 1.40 -6.59
N PRO A 143 -9.32 0.67 -7.36
CA PRO A 143 -10.01 1.21 -8.52
C PRO A 143 -10.66 2.55 -8.17
N SER A 144 -10.37 3.57 -8.98
CA SER A 144 -10.71 4.96 -8.68
C SER A 144 -10.90 5.75 -9.99
N PRO A 145 -11.66 6.88 -9.96
CA PRO A 145 -11.83 7.71 -11.15
C PRO A 145 -10.51 8.23 -11.75
N PRO A 146 -10.53 8.66 -13.03
CA PRO A 146 -9.44 9.46 -13.58
C PRO A 146 -9.06 10.62 -12.65
N ASN A 147 -7.76 10.95 -12.58
CA ASN A 147 -7.20 11.94 -11.68
C ASN A 147 -7.50 11.72 -10.17
N THR A 148 -7.99 10.55 -9.75
CA THR A 148 -8.17 10.21 -8.33
C THR A 148 -7.28 9.05 -7.93
N PHE A 149 -6.75 9.10 -6.70
CA PHE A 149 -6.06 8.02 -6.02
C PHE A 149 -6.79 7.70 -4.71
N VAL A 150 -7.53 6.58 -4.69
CA VAL A 150 -8.12 6.04 -3.46
C VAL A 150 -7.29 4.83 -3.03
N GLY A 151 -7.03 4.67 -1.74
CA GLY A 151 -6.23 3.53 -1.28
C GLY A 151 -6.16 3.38 0.23
N ILE A 152 -5.25 2.51 0.66
CA ILE A 152 -4.85 2.28 2.05
C ILE A 152 -3.32 2.27 2.12
N VAL A 153 -2.74 2.93 3.13
CA VAL A 153 -1.34 2.75 3.55
C VAL A 153 -1.31 1.91 4.82
N VAL A 154 -0.43 0.90 4.87
CA VAL A 154 -0.27 -0.01 6.01
C VAL A 154 1.17 0.02 6.53
N LYS A 155 1.33 0.08 7.86
CA LYS A 155 2.60 -0.14 8.59
C LYS A 155 2.32 -0.81 9.94
N ASP A 156 2.93 -1.96 10.19
CA ASP A 156 2.86 -2.70 11.46
C ASP A 156 1.43 -2.87 12.00
N GLY A 157 0.50 -3.27 11.12
CA GLY A 157 -0.93 -3.42 11.43
C GLY A 157 -1.74 -2.12 11.49
N ASN A 158 -1.08 -0.96 11.64
CA ASN A 158 -1.72 0.36 11.54
C ASN A 158 -2.09 0.66 10.08
N GLN A 159 -3.22 1.34 9.88
CA GLN A 159 -3.82 1.54 8.56
C GLN A 159 -4.39 2.95 8.42
N VAL A 160 -4.12 3.58 7.28
CA VAL A 160 -4.72 4.86 6.86
C VAL A 160 -5.43 4.66 5.53
N SER A 161 -6.75 4.83 5.51
CA SER A 161 -7.52 4.98 4.27
C SER A 161 -7.37 6.41 3.76
N PHE A 162 -7.31 6.61 2.45
CA PHE A 162 -7.18 7.95 1.86
C PHE A 162 -7.91 8.10 0.52
N SER A 163 -8.14 9.36 0.13
CA SER A 163 -8.69 9.75 -1.17
C SER A 163 -8.03 11.06 -1.63
N ALA A 164 -6.98 10.98 -2.44
CA ALA A 164 -6.27 12.12 -3.01
C ALA A 164 -6.76 12.41 -4.44
N VAL A 165 -6.80 13.70 -4.81
CA VAL A 165 -7.12 14.14 -6.18
C VAL A 165 -5.86 14.73 -6.80
N LEU A 166 -5.49 14.22 -7.97
CA LEU A 166 -4.42 14.74 -8.81
C LEU A 166 -4.86 16.06 -9.43
N LYS A 167 -4.14 17.14 -9.12
CA LYS A 167 -4.27 18.40 -9.84
C LYS A 167 -3.58 18.29 -11.20
N GLN A 168 -4.20 18.89 -12.22
CA GLN A 168 -3.66 19.06 -13.57
C GLN A 168 -3.12 20.48 -13.73
#